data_AF-A0A9W9JRZ7-F1
#
_entry.id   AF-A0A9W9JRZ7-F1
#
_cell.length_a   1.000
_cell.length_b   1.000
_cell.length_c   1.000
_cell.angle_alpha   90.00
_cell.angle_beta   90.00
_cell.angle_gamma   90.00
#
_symmetry.space_group_name_H-M   'P 1'
#
loop_
_entity.id
_entity.type
_entity.pdbx_description
1 polymer ?
#
loop_
_entity_poly.entity_id
_entity_poly.type
_entity_poly.pdbx_seq_one_letter_code
_entity_poly.pdbx_strand_id
1 'polypeptide(L)'
;MSRPHHSSRSGTRWAVRIIPLFIVGILAVATYAVVGRLCISFLYKRKHQDGVVTAFLVLYFLFFMLMAAAYLRTFFTVQLNPGVVPLAPEDQSEREATEKAFYSKDVFWKPDRSHHSSDLGRCVRKMDHFCPWVGGMVSETSFNFFTQFCFYCGLFCAVGLAVSAYSFQQHHKDGDPLDGWALAAIVLSCLFGTFTFGMALTSFRYILANTTNVDMLKRSHTITLAVRIPQSTPPSDKYPVIVYPLRGPPRRPGSEGQQPHNSHGPISARDQLAERKFAILRTKVRENPWDLGAMENWKSVMGDNFIEWMLPIRHSPCCNHESMESDYKFGPLISKLRKRYGIPELETSSRGGHGIELQERGGRRASD
;
A
#
# COMPACT_ATOMS: atom_id res chain seq x y z
N MET A 1 33.68 0.00 -16.55
CA MET A 1 33.62 1.11 -15.58
C MET A 1 32.24 1.16 -14.93
N SER A 2 32.09 0.45 -13.82
CA SER A 2 30.91 0.49 -12.95
C SER A 2 30.91 1.83 -12.21
N ARG A 3 29.90 2.68 -12.45
CA ARG A 3 29.74 3.92 -11.67
C ARG A 3 29.59 3.55 -10.18
N PRO A 4 30.32 4.20 -9.26
CA PRO A 4 30.11 3.98 -7.84
C PRO A 4 28.70 4.47 -7.48
N HIS A 5 27.84 3.57 -7.02
CA HIS A 5 26.59 3.94 -6.37
C HIS A 5 26.96 4.66 -5.06
N HIS A 6 27.14 5.98 -5.10
CA HIS A 6 27.13 6.81 -3.90
C HIS A 6 25.81 6.53 -3.17
N SER A 7 25.91 5.92 -2.00
CA SER A 7 24.78 5.55 -1.17
C SER A 7 24.03 6.83 -0.73
N SER A 8 22.97 7.20 -1.45
CA SER A 8 21.96 8.22 -1.08
C SER A 8 21.27 7.94 0.27
N ARG A 9 21.57 6.81 0.91
CA ARG A 9 21.00 6.33 2.16
C ARG A 9 21.28 7.28 3.34
N SER A 10 22.45 7.91 3.40
CA SER A 10 22.79 8.83 4.52
C SER A 10 21.96 10.12 4.47
N GLY A 11 21.89 10.77 3.30
CA GLY A 11 21.07 11.97 3.10
C GLY A 11 19.58 11.70 3.34
N THR A 12 19.09 10.56 2.86
CA THR A 12 17.69 10.14 3.08
C THR A 12 17.40 9.91 4.56
N ARG A 13 18.31 9.28 5.32
CA ARG A 13 18.16 9.08 6.77
C ARG A 13 18.11 10.39 7.57
N TRP A 14 18.92 11.38 7.20
CA TRP A 14 18.89 12.69 7.84
C TRP A 14 17.61 13.46 7.49
N ALA A 15 17.20 13.43 6.23
CA ALA A 15 15.95 14.05 5.78
C ALA A 15 14.74 13.50 6.58
N VAL A 16 14.64 12.18 6.74
CA VAL A 16 13.59 11.51 7.51
C VAL A 16 13.50 11.99 8.97
N ARG A 17 14.64 12.35 9.59
CA ARG A 17 14.68 12.83 10.99
C ARG A 17 14.39 14.32 11.13
N ILE A 18 14.83 15.12 10.17
CA ILE A 18 14.71 16.59 10.23
C ILE A 18 13.32 17.05 9.79
N ILE A 19 12.74 16.42 8.76
CA ILE A 19 11.48 16.86 8.16
C ILE A 19 10.32 16.90 9.18
N PRO A 20 10.12 15.91 10.08
CA PRO A 20 9.06 15.99 11.09
C PRO A 20 9.20 17.20 12.02
N LEU A 21 10.43 17.53 12.45
CA LEU A 21 10.69 18.71 13.29
C LEU A 21 10.40 20.00 12.53
N PHE A 22 10.77 20.06 11.26
CA PHE A 22 10.48 21.18 10.38
C PHE A 22 8.97 21.37 10.17
N ILE A 23 8.22 20.28 9.98
CA ILE A 23 6.75 20.30 9.87
C ILE A 23 6.12 20.88 11.15
N VAL A 24 6.56 20.45 12.33
CA VAL A 24 6.07 20.99 13.61
C VAL A 24 6.34 22.49 13.72
N GLY A 25 7.54 22.94 13.33
CA GLY A 25 7.87 24.37 13.31
C GLY A 25 6.96 25.19 12.39
N ILE A 26 6.73 24.72 11.16
CA ILE A 26 5.81 25.37 10.22
C ILE A 26 4.39 25.42 10.79
N LEU A 27 3.89 24.31 11.35
CA LEU A 27 2.55 24.25 11.91
C LEU A 27 2.39 25.20 13.11
N ALA A 28 3.41 25.34 13.95
CA ALA A 28 3.39 26.29 15.07
C ALA A 28 3.31 27.74 14.57
N VAL A 29 4.12 28.11 13.59
CA VAL A 29 4.09 29.46 12.99
C VAL A 29 2.77 29.72 12.28
N ALA A 30 2.26 28.76 11.52
CA ALA A 30 0.96 28.86 10.86
C ALA A 30 -0.18 29.00 11.87
N THR A 31 -0.14 28.27 12.99
CA THR A 31 -1.11 28.38 14.08
C THR A 31 -1.04 29.75 14.74
N TYR A 32 0.16 30.25 15.03
CA TYR A 32 0.33 31.59 15.58
C TYR A 32 -0.22 32.68 14.63
N ALA A 33 0.06 32.56 13.33
CA ALA A 33 -0.44 33.49 12.32
C ALA A 33 -1.98 33.45 12.26
N VAL A 34 -2.58 32.28 12.01
CA VAL A 34 -4.02 32.17 11.79
C VAL A 34 -4.82 32.39 13.08
N VAL A 35 -4.46 31.71 14.17
CA VAL A 35 -5.20 31.80 15.43
C VAL A 35 -4.84 33.08 16.18
N GLY A 36 -3.56 33.28 16.47
CA GLY A 36 -3.11 34.38 17.32
C GLY A 36 -3.30 35.75 16.69
N ARG A 37 -2.82 35.93 15.45
CA ARG A 37 -2.86 37.22 14.76
C ARG A 37 -4.23 37.48 14.14
N LEU A 38 -4.71 36.58 13.27
CA LEU A 38 -5.93 36.85 12.49
C LEU A 38 -7.21 36.65 13.32
N CYS A 39 -7.41 35.47 13.91
CA CYS A 39 -8.65 35.20 14.66
C CYS A 39 -8.73 36.01 15.96
N ILE A 40 -7.72 35.94 16.83
CA ILE A 40 -7.80 36.56 18.16
C ILE A 40 -7.50 38.06 18.11
N SER A 41 -6.35 38.47 17.54
CA SER A 41 -5.95 39.88 17.62
C SER A 41 -6.76 40.78 16.68
N PHE A 42 -7.06 40.32 15.47
CA PHE A 42 -7.80 41.13 14.49
C PHE A 42 -9.31 40.91 14.57
N LEU A 43 -9.80 39.70 14.31
CA LEU A 43 -11.25 39.45 14.19
C LEU A 43 -11.99 39.53 15.53
N TYR A 44 -11.43 38.99 16.60
CA TYR A 44 -12.07 39.03 17.92
C TYR A 44 -11.88 40.40 18.60
N LYS A 45 -10.63 40.81 18.86
CA LYS A 45 -10.37 42.03 19.64
C LYS A 45 -10.69 43.33 18.91
N ARG A 46 -10.41 43.43 17.60
CA ARG A 46 -10.61 44.68 16.83
C ARG A 46 -11.95 44.73 16.11
N LYS A 47 -12.41 43.61 15.55
CA LYS A 47 -13.67 43.55 14.79
C LYS A 47 -14.89 43.11 15.61
N HIS A 48 -14.70 42.56 16.81
CA HIS A 48 -15.78 42.05 17.67
C HIS A 48 -16.69 41.03 16.95
N GLN A 49 -16.11 40.18 16.10
CA GLN A 49 -16.83 39.18 15.29
C GLN A 49 -16.81 37.80 15.95
N ASP A 50 -17.40 37.69 17.13
CA ASP A 50 -17.27 36.52 18.01
C ASP A 50 -17.76 35.21 17.37
N GLY A 51 -18.90 35.27 16.66
CA GLY A 51 -19.48 34.09 16.00
C GLY A 51 -18.59 33.57 14.87
N VAL A 52 -18.02 34.47 14.05
CA VAL A 52 -17.12 34.12 12.94
C VAL A 52 -15.83 33.51 13.48
N VAL A 53 -15.25 34.13 14.51
CA VAL A 53 -14.04 33.63 15.18
C VAL A 53 -14.28 32.23 15.75
N THR A 54 -15.38 32.03 16.46
CA THR A 54 -15.71 30.74 17.06
C THR A 54 -15.84 29.65 15.98
N ALA A 55 -16.56 29.91 14.90
CA ALA A 55 -16.71 28.96 13.79
C ALA A 55 -15.36 28.60 13.16
N PHE A 56 -14.50 29.61 12.89
CA PHE A 56 -13.18 29.36 12.33
C PHE A 56 -12.27 28.57 13.27
N LEU A 57 -12.26 28.87 14.57
CA LEU A 57 -11.44 28.14 15.53
C LEU A 57 -11.88 26.68 15.67
N VAL A 58 -13.19 26.42 15.73
CA VAL A 58 -13.73 25.05 15.79
C VAL A 58 -13.29 24.25 14.58
N LEU A 59 -13.48 24.77 13.37
CA LEU A 59 -13.08 24.08 12.13
C LEU A 59 -11.56 23.91 12.05
N TYR A 60 -10.80 24.93 12.44
CA TYR A 60 -9.34 24.90 12.43
C TYR A 60 -8.80 23.78 13.32
N PHE A 61 -9.23 23.73 14.59
CA PHE A 61 -8.76 22.72 15.53
C PHE A 61 -9.31 21.32 15.22
N LEU A 62 -10.53 21.20 14.70
CA LEU A 62 -11.08 19.92 14.25
C LEU A 62 -10.20 19.30 13.15
N PHE A 63 -9.94 20.04 12.07
CA PHE A 63 -9.13 19.51 10.97
C PHE A 63 -7.64 19.42 11.33
N PHE A 64 -7.13 20.30 12.20
CA PHE A 64 -5.78 20.15 12.74
C PHE A 64 -5.61 18.83 13.50
N MET A 65 -6.55 18.49 14.39
CA MET A 65 -6.49 17.24 15.16
C MET A 65 -6.61 16.00 14.29
N LEU A 66 -7.52 16.00 13.32
CA LEU A 66 -7.67 14.89 12.36
C LEU A 66 -6.42 14.73 11.48
N MET A 67 -5.87 15.84 10.97
CA MET A 67 -4.62 15.85 10.21
C MET A 67 -3.45 15.34 11.05
N ALA A 68 -3.30 15.83 12.28
CA ALA A 68 -2.21 15.43 13.18
C ALA A 68 -2.31 13.95 13.55
N ALA A 69 -3.50 13.45 13.88
CA ALA A 69 -3.72 12.03 14.16
C ALA A 69 -3.36 11.15 12.95
N ALA A 70 -3.82 11.53 11.75
CA ALA A 70 -3.51 10.79 10.53
C ALA A 70 -2.02 10.85 10.16
N TYR A 71 -1.37 12.00 10.35
CA TYR A 71 0.07 12.16 10.15
C TYR A 71 0.87 11.28 11.10
N LEU A 72 0.57 11.34 12.41
CA LEU A 72 1.24 10.51 13.42
C LEU A 72 1.05 9.03 13.13
N ARG A 73 -0.18 8.60 12.82
CA ARG A 73 -0.45 7.20 12.46
C ARG A 73 0.34 6.76 11.24
N THR A 74 0.39 7.59 10.20
CA THR A 74 1.17 7.33 8.99
C THR A 74 2.66 7.24 9.31
N PHE A 75 3.20 8.24 10.02
CA PHE A 75 4.60 8.32 10.42
C PHE A 75 5.02 7.07 11.19
N PHE A 76 4.32 6.71 12.28
CA PHE A 76 4.66 5.51 13.05
C PHE A 76 4.52 4.23 12.24
N THR A 77 3.51 4.13 11.38
CA THR A 77 3.33 2.93 10.55
C THR A 77 4.49 2.75 9.57
N VAL A 78 4.92 3.81 8.87
CA VAL A 78 6.02 3.68 7.90
C VAL A 78 7.36 3.39 8.57
N GLN A 79 7.57 3.78 9.84
CA GLN A 79 8.77 3.45 10.60
C GLN A 79 8.73 2.01 11.15
N LEU A 80 7.60 1.60 11.72
CA LEU A 80 7.49 0.32 12.44
C LEU A 80 7.19 -0.86 11.51
N ASN A 81 6.34 -0.64 10.49
CA ASN A 81 5.95 -1.66 9.54
C ASN A 81 5.77 -1.05 8.14
N PRO A 82 6.86 -0.87 7.37
CA PRO A 82 6.78 -0.36 5.99
C PRO A 82 6.15 -1.35 4.99
N GLY A 83 5.66 -2.52 5.42
CA GLY A 83 5.12 -3.55 4.53
C GLY A 83 6.21 -4.36 3.81
N VAL A 84 7.34 -4.61 4.47
CA VAL A 84 8.43 -5.43 3.90
C VAL A 84 8.03 -6.90 3.79
N VAL A 85 8.44 -7.54 2.70
CA VAL A 85 8.28 -8.99 2.51
C VAL A 85 9.20 -9.71 3.51
N PRO A 86 8.68 -10.64 4.35
CA PRO A 86 9.50 -11.42 5.27
C PRO A 86 10.63 -12.16 4.54
N LEU A 87 11.81 -12.24 5.16
CA LEU A 87 12.88 -13.14 4.69
C LEU A 87 12.52 -14.55 5.13
N ALA A 88 12.82 -15.57 4.31
CA ALA A 88 12.68 -16.94 4.79
C ALA A 88 13.68 -17.22 5.92
N PRO A 89 13.42 -18.23 6.76
CA PRO A 89 14.37 -18.68 7.76
C PRO A 89 15.71 -19.09 7.09
N GLU A 90 16.82 -18.90 7.81
CA GLU A 90 18.19 -19.09 7.30
C GLU A 90 18.43 -20.47 6.65
N ASP A 91 17.74 -21.52 7.11
CA ASP A 91 17.89 -22.91 6.66
C ASP A 91 17.48 -23.15 5.19
N GLN A 92 16.51 -22.39 4.68
CA GLN A 92 16.07 -22.41 3.29
C GLN A 92 16.93 -21.49 2.42
N SER A 93 17.47 -20.41 3.01
CA SER A 93 18.27 -19.41 2.31
C SER A 93 19.60 -19.98 1.79
N GLU A 94 20.28 -20.85 2.56
CA GLU A 94 21.56 -21.44 2.14
C GLU A 94 21.39 -22.44 0.98
N ARG A 95 20.29 -23.20 0.98
CA ARG A 95 19.96 -24.17 -0.07
C ARG A 95 19.56 -23.51 -1.39
N GLU A 96 18.86 -22.37 -1.33
CA GLU A 96 18.45 -21.64 -2.53
C GLU A 96 19.52 -20.64 -3.03
N ALA A 97 20.36 -20.11 -2.14
CA ALA A 97 21.45 -19.20 -2.49
C ALA A 97 22.53 -19.86 -3.35
N THR A 98 22.75 -21.17 -3.22
CA THR A 98 23.72 -21.90 -4.05
C THR A 98 23.27 -22.07 -5.50
N GLU A 99 21.97 -21.97 -5.81
CA GLU A 99 21.43 -22.19 -7.16
C GLU A 99 21.06 -20.88 -7.89
N LYS A 100 20.76 -19.79 -7.18
CA LYS A 100 20.26 -18.52 -7.76
C LYS A 100 21.23 -17.33 -7.68
N ALA A 101 22.47 -17.52 -7.26
CA ALA A 101 23.44 -16.43 -7.03
C ALA A 101 23.82 -15.56 -8.24
N PHE A 102 23.28 -15.79 -9.45
CA PHE A 102 23.68 -15.03 -10.63
C PHE A 102 22.84 -13.77 -10.94
N TYR A 103 21.61 -13.60 -10.43
CA TYR A 103 20.87 -12.34 -10.65
C TYR A 103 19.86 -12.01 -9.53
N SER A 104 20.07 -10.84 -8.92
CA SER A 104 19.20 -10.09 -7.98
C SER A 104 19.44 -10.29 -6.48
N LYS A 105 19.44 -9.16 -5.76
CA LYS A 105 19.78 -8.99 -4.33
C LYS A 105 18.72 -9.53 -3.35
N ASP A 106 17.63 -10.11 -3.86
CA ASP A 106 16.57 -10.74 -3.07
C ASP A 106 16.38 -12.17 -3.58
N VAL A 107 16.85 -13.18 -2.85
CA VAL A 107 16.87 -14.59 -3.26
C VAL A 107 15.48 -15.26 -3.23
N PHE A 108 14.41 -14.51 -2.93
CA PHE A 108 13.08 -15.05 -2.64
C PHE A 108 12.07 -14.92 -3.78
N TRP A 109 11.07 -15.82 -3.76
CA TRP A 109 9.83 -15.63 -4.52
C TRP A 109 9.24 -14.25 -4.17
N LYS A 110 8.80 -13.53 -5.20
CA LYS A 110 8.38 -12.13 -5.07
C LYS A 110 6.85 -12.03 -5.03
N PRO A 111 6.25 -11.59 -3.91
CA PRO A 111 4.81 -11.30 -3.78
C PRO A 111 4.23 -10.52 -4.92
N ASP A 112 2.98 -10.86 -5.25
CA ASP A 112 2.22 -10.09 -6.22
C ASP A 112 2.27 -8.62 -5.82
N ARG A 113 2.43 -7.75 -6.82
CA ARG A 113 2.50 -6.28 -6.61
C ARG A 113 3.56 -5.81 -5.63
N SER A 114 4.52 -6.65 -5.24
CA SER A 114 5.67 -6.19 -4.45
C SER A 114 6.73 -5.57 -5.35
N HIS A 115 7.54 -4.67 -4.80
CA HIS A 115 8.63 -4.01 -5.52
C HIS A 115 9.84 -3.84 -4.61
N HIS A 116 11.04 -4.01 -5.18
CA HIS A 116 12.29 -3.78 -4.47
C HIS A 116 12.51 -2.28 -4.32
N SER A 117 12.68 -1.82 -3.07
CA SER A 117 13.09 -0.46 -2.77
C SER A 117 14.58 -0.43 -2.46
N SER A 118 15.35 0.38 -3.19
CA SER A 118 16.76 0.62 -2.90
C SER A 118 16.98 1.37 -1.58
N ASP A 119 16.00 2.17 -1.17
CA ASP A 119 16.02 2.97 0.06
C ASP A 119 15.96 2.07 1.30
N LEU A 120 15.08 1.06 1.26
CA LEU A 120 14.97 0.03 2.32
C LEU A 120 15.93 -1.15 2.11
N GLY A 121 16.37 -1.39 0.87
CA GLY A 121 17.12 -2.60 0.49
C GLY A 121 16.31 -3.88 0.63
N ARG A 122 14.98 -3.79 0.48
CA ARG A 122 14.02 -4.89 0.68
C ARG A 122 12.88 -4.79 -0.32
N CYS A 123 12.26 -5.92 -0.63
CA CYS A 123 10.96 -5.94 -1.30
C CYS A 123 9.85 -5.47 -0.35
N VAL A 124 8.95 -4.63 -0.86
CA VAL A 124 7.79 -4.06 -0.17
C VAL A 124 6.52 -4.48 -0.89
N ARG A 125 5.53 -4.99 -0.16
CA ARG A 125 4.22 -5.38 -0.68
C ARG A 125 3.39 -4.15 -1.06
N LYS A 126 2.70 -4.25 -2.20
CA LYS A 126 1.88 -3.17 -2.79
C LYS A 126 2.52 -1.78 -2.63
N MET A 127 3.81 -1.70 -2.99
CA MET A 127 4.62 -0.49 -2.83
C MET A 127 4.01 0.65 -3.66
N ASP A 128 3.81 1.80 -3.03
CA ASP A 128 3.33 3.00 -3.73
C ASP A 128 4.50 3.94 -4.04
N HIS A 129 5.10 4.55 -3.02
CA HIS A 129 6.25 5.44 -3.19
C HIS A 129 7.02 5.67 -1.90
N PHE A 130 8.27 6.15 -2.01
CA PHE A 130 9.02 6.67 -0.87
C PHE A 130 8.62 8.12 -0.64
N CYS A 131 8.17 8.45 0.58
CA CYS A 131 7.74 9.79 0.93
C CYS A 131 8.62 10.38 2.04
N PRO A 132 9.49 11.35 1.72
CA PRO A 132 10.32 12.02 2.72
C PRO A 132 9.50 12.75 3.79
N TRP A 133 8.31 13.25 3.46
CA TRP A 133 7.45 14.04 4.36
C TRP A 133 6.90 13.25 5.55
N VAL A 134 6.59 11.97 5.34
CA VAL A 134 6.21 11.04 6.41
C VAL A 134 7.38 10.17 6.86
N GLY A 135 8.56 10.39 6.29
CA GLY A 135 9.80 9.78 6.72
C GLY A 135 10.00 8.32 6.27
N GLY A 136 9.27 7.81 5.28
CA GLY A 136 9.35 6.39 4.96
C GLY A 136 8.59 5.92 3.73
N MET A 137 8.49 4.60 3.62
CA MET A 137 7.86 3.91 2.49
C MET A 137 6.34 3.86 2.69
N VAL A 138 5.60 4.40 1.73
CA VAL A 138 4.14 4.24 1.67
C VAL A 138 3.81 2.96 0.90
N SER A 139 3.03 2.09 1.54
CA SER A 139 2.66 0.75 1.05
C SER A 139 1.26 0.37 1.53
N GLU A 140 0.78 -0.85 1.26
CA GLU A 140 -0.53 -1.33 1.73
C GLU A 140 -0.83 -1.06 3.21
N THR A 141 0.21 -1.10 4.05
CA THR A 141 0.10 -0.94 5.50
C THR A 141 -0.22 0.49 5.94
N SER A 142 0.19 1.49 5.14
CA SER A 142 0.16 2.91 5.49
C SER A 142 -0.61 3.79 4.51
N PHE A 143 -0.97 3.26 3.33
CA PHE A 143 -1.58 4.04 2.25
C PHE A 143 -2.94 4.64 2.61
N ASN A 144 -3.75 3.93 3.42
CA ASN A 144 -5.02 4.45 3.92
C ASN A 144 -4.81 5.68 4.83
N PHE A 145 -3.89 5.58 5.79
CA PHE A 145 -3.55 6.69 6.70
C PHE A 145 -2.93 7.86 5.95
N PHE A 146 -2.06 7.59 4.97
CA PHE A 146 -1.47 8.61 4.11
C PHE A 146 -2.55 9.38 3.34
N THR A 147 -3.55 8.66 2.79
CA THR A 147 -4.67 9.27 2.07
C THR A 147 -5.51 10.16 2.99
N GLN A 148 -5.82 9.69 4.20
CA GLN A 148 -6.52 10.47 5.24
C GLN A 148 -5.72 11.72 5.62
N PHE A 149 -4.40 11.59 5.82
CA PHE A 149 -3.51 12.69 6.13
C PHE A 149 -3.55 13.77 5.03
N CYS A 150 -3.38 13.40 3.77
CA CYS A 150 -3.44 14.36 2.66
C CYS A 150 -4.80 15.05 2.56
N PHE A 151 -5.89 14.31 2.74
CA PHE A 151 -7.24 14.86 2.71
C PHE A 151 -7.48 15.88 3.83
N TYR A 152 -7.17 15.53 5.08
CA TYR A 152 -7.33 16.44 6.22
C TYR A 152 -6.36 17.61 6.18
N CYS A 153 -5.15 17.42 5.64
CA CYS A 153 -4.21 18.52 5.42
C CYS A 153 -4.74 19.52 4.38
N GLY A 154 -5.38 19.02 3.32
CA GLY A 154 -6.07 19.87 2.33
C GLY A 154 -7.22 20.68 2.95
N LEU A 155 -8.06 20.04 3.79
CA LEU A 155 -9.14 20.73 4.50
C LEU A 155 -8.62 21.76 5.52
N PHE A 156 -7.56 21.42 6.25
CA PHE A 156 -6.88 22.33 7.17
C PHE A 156 -6.34 23.56 6.43
N CYS A 157 -5.67 23.37 5.29
CA CYS A 157 -5.20 24.47 4.44
C CYS A 157 -6.37 25.30 3.88
N ALA A 158 -7.49 24.67 3.52
CA ALA A 158 -8.68 25.38 3.04
C ALA A 158 -9.28 26.29 4.13
N VAL A 159 -9.33 25.83 5.39
CA VAL A 159 -9.74 26.69 6.53
C VAL A 159 -8.74 27.82 6.74
N GLY A 160 -7.44 27.53 6.75
CA GLY A 160 -6.40 28.55 6.86
C GLY A 160 -6.49 29.62 5.77
N LEU A 161 -6.75 29.22 4.53
CA LEU A 161 -6.99 30.11 3.41
C LEU A 161 -8.26 30.94 3.59
N ALA A 162 -9.37 30.32 4.01
CA ALA A 162 -10.63 31.02 4.23
C ALA A 162 -10.52 32.10 5.31
N VAL A 163 -9.88 31.78 6.45
CA VAL A 163 -9.61 32.77 7.52
C VAL A 163 -8.75 33.90 6.99
N SER A 164 -7.65 33.56 6.32
CA SER A 164 -6.68 34.55 5.86
C SER A 164 -7.23 35.46 4.77
N ALA A 165 -7.98 34.91 3.81
CA ALA A 165 -8.66 35.66 2.77
C ALA A 165 -9.76 36.56 3.36
N TYR A 166 -10.52 36.07 4.35
CA TYR A 166 -11.54 36.87 5.04
C TYR A 166 -10.91 38.04 5.79
N SER A 167 -9.86 37.80 6.59
CA SER A 167 -9.15 38.84 7.31
C SER A 167 -8.51 39.86 6.36
N PHE A 168 -7.91 39.39 5.26
CA PHE A 168 -7.36 40.26 4.22
C PHE A 168 -8.42 41.19 3.60
N GLN A 169 -9.60 40.64 3.29
CA GLN A 169 -10.72 41.43 2.77
C GLN A 169 -11.19 42.48 3.78
N GLN A 170 -11.20 42.15 5.08
CA GLN A 170 -11.61 43.09 6.13
C GLN A 170 -10.58 44.21 6.34
N HIS A 171 -9.28 43.92 6.29
CA HIS A 171 -8.25 44.96 6.29
C HIS A 171 -8.39 45.91 5.09
N HIS A 172 -8.65 45.36 3.91
CA HIS A 172 -8.87 46.17 2.71
C HIS A 172 -10.09 47.09 2.85
N LYS A 173 -11.19 46.61 3.44
CA LYS A 173 -12.40 47.42 3.71
C LYS A 173 -12.15 48.55 4.72
N ASP A 174 -11.24 48.34 5.66
CA ASP A 174 -10.89 49.34 6.68
C ASP A 174 -9.91 50.40 6.16
N GLY A 175 -9.35 50.21 4.96
CA GLY A 175 -8.26 51.06 4.47
C GLY A 175 -6.95 50.84 5.23
N ASP A 176 -6.82 49.71 5.94
CA ASP A 176 -5.61 49.37 6.67
C ASP A 176 -4.45 49.06 5.71
N PRO A 177 -3.20 49.27 6.15
CA PRO A 177 -2.05 48.74 5.43
C PRO A 177 -2.12 47.22 5.31
N LEU A 178 -1.52 46.68 4.24
CA LEU A 178 -1.48 45.24 3.97
C LEU A 178 -0.90 44.47 5.16
N ASP A 179 -1.69 43.57 5.75
CA ASP A 179 -1.21 42.67 6.80
C ASP A 179 -0.33 41.57 6.19
N GLY A 180 0.97 41.65 6.47
CA GLY A 180 1.95 40.67 6.01
C GLY A 180 1.67 39.25 6.52
N TRP A 181 1.04 39.10 7.69
CA TRP A 181 0.67 37.79 8.22
C TRP A 181 -0.47 37.14 7.44
N ALA A 182 -1.54 37.89 7.15
CA ALA A 182 -2.62 37.42 6.28
C ALA A 182 -2.10 37.03 4.89
N LEU A 183 -1.23 37.85 4.28
CA LEU A 183 -0.65 37.55 2.97
C LEU A 183 0.22 36.29 3.00
N ALA A 184 1.12 36.16 3.98
CA ALA A 184 1.96 34.98 4.14
C ALA A 184 1.11 33.71 4.36
N ALA A 185 0.06 33.81 5.18
CA ALA A 185 -0.84 32.70 5.44
C ALA A 185 -1.64 32.27 4.20
N ILE A 186 -2.08 33.22 3.35
CA ILE A 186 -2.71 32.92 2.04
C ILE A 186 -1.73 32.16 1.15
N VAL A 187 -0.51 32.68 0.97
CA VAL A 187 0.50 32.09 0.09
C VAL A 187 0.84 30.66 0.53
N LEU A 188 1.10 30.46 1.82
CA LEU A 188 1.41 29.14 2.37
C LEU A 188 0.22 28.18 2.26
N SER A 189 -1.00 28.64 2.58
CA SER A 189 -2.21 27.82 2.49
C SER A 189 -2.52 27.40 1.05
N CYS A 190 -2.32 28.28 0.07
CA CYS A 190 -2.48 27.94 -1.35
C CYS A 190 -1.42 26.95 -1.82
N LEU A 191 -0.14 27.16 -1.46
CA LEU A 191 0.95 26.28 -1.87
C LEU A 191 0.78 24.86 -1.32
N PHE A 192 0.63 24.73 0.00
CA PHE A 192 0.46 23.43 0.65
C PHE A 192 -0.92 22.83 0.38
N GLY A 193 -1.96 23.64 0.33
CA GLY A 193 -3.33 23.21 0.03
C GLY A 193 -3.44 22.61 -1.37
N THR A 194 -2.89 23.25 -2.39
CA THR A 194 -2.91 22.72 -3.77
C THR A 194 -2.16 21.39 -3.86
N PHE A 195 -0.97 21.31 -3.25
CA PHE A 195 -0.17 20.10 -3.25
C PHE A 195 -0.88 18.95 -2.53
N THR A 196 -1.37 19.18 -1.32
CA THR A 196 -2.01 18.14 -0.50
C THR A 196 -3.36 17.71 -1.05
N PHE A 197 -4.16 18.64 -1.59
CA PHE A 197 -5.40 18.33 -2.27
C PHE A 197 -5.17 17.51 -3.55
N GLY A 198 -4.16 17.85 -4.35
CA GLY A 198 -3.76 17.07 -5.53
C GLY A 198 -3.31 15.65 -5.16
N MET A 199 -2.55 15.50 -4.07
CA MET A 199 -2.15 14.20 -3.54
C MET A 199 -3.33 13.40 -2.99
N ALA A 200 -4.30 14.05 -2.34
CA ALA A 200 -5.51 13.38 -1.86
C ALA A 200 -6.35 12.87 -3.04
N LEU A 201 -6.57 13.69 -4.07
CA LEU A 201 -7.34 13.30 -5.25
C LEU A 201 -6.69 12.14 -6.01
N THR A 202 -5.36 12.17 -6.18
CA THR A 202 -4.64 11.08 -6.83
C THR A 202 -4.70 9.80 -6.00
N SER A 203 -4.55 9.89 -4.68
CA SER A 203 -4.67 8.75 -3.76
C SER A 203 -6.08 8.16 -3.80
N PHE A 204 -7.14 8.97 -3.75
CA PHE A 204 -8.51 8.48 -3.94
C PHE A 204 -8.70 7.79 -5.29
N ARG A 205 -8.17 8.36 -6.37
CA ARG A 205 -8.22 7.71 -7.69
C ARG A 205 -7.51 6.36 -7.70
N TYR A 206 -6.39 6.23 -6.99
CA TYR A 206 -5.64 4.99 -6.84
C TYR A 206 -6.38 3.93 -6.02
N ILE A 207 -7.02 4.35 -4.94
CA ILE A 207 -7.91 3.50 -4.16
C ILE A 207 -9.06 3.00 -5.06
N LEU A 208 -9.81 3.92 -5.68
CA LEU A 208 -10.99 3.56 -6.48
C LEU A 208 -10.67 2.69 -7.70
N ALA A 209 -9.47 2.81 -8.27
CA ALA A 209 -9.01 1.99 -9.40
C ALA A 209 -8.20 0.75 -8.98
N ASN A 210 -7.96 0.54 -7.68
CA ASN A 210 -7.05 -0.46 -7.11
C ASN A 210 -5.69 -0.52 -7.83
N THR A 211 -5.07 0.64 -8.01
CA THR A 211 -3.77 0.81 -8.66
C THR A 211 -2.82 1.55 -7.72
N THR A 212 -1.53 1.25 -7.79
CA THR A 212 -0.47 2.01 -7.11
C THR A 212 0.24 2.94 -8.08
N ASN A 213 1.04 3.88 -7.55
CA ASN A 213 1.98 4.66 -8.35
C ASN A 213 2.93 3.77 -9.16
N VAL A 214 3.35 2.61 -8.64
CA VAL A 214 4.21 1.69 -9.39
C VAL A 214 3.45 1.02 -10.55
N ASP A 215 2.18 0.63 -10.34
CA ASP A 215 1.34 0.07 -11.40
C ASP A 215 1.10 1.10 -12.51
N MET A 216 0.93 2.37 -12.13
CA MET A 216 0.77 3.49 -13.05
C MET A 216 1.99 3.68 -13.96
N LEU A 217 3.19 3.64 -13.40
CA LEU A 217 4.43 3.76 -14.16
C LEU A 217 4.66 2.57 -15.09
N LYS A 218 4.08 1.41 -14.77
CA LYS A 218 4.14 0.18 -15.57
C LYS A 218 2.92 -0.05 -16.47
N ARG A 219 2.11 0.97 -16.72
CA ARG A 219 0.85 0.86 -17.49
C ARG A 219 0.97 0.30 -18.91
N SER A 220 2.15 0.38 -19.52
CA SER A 220 2.42 -0.18 -20.85
C SER A 220 2.74 -1.68 -20.83
N HIS A 221 2.89 -2.28 -19.64
CA HIS A 221 3.27 -3.68 -19.51
C HIS A 221 2.02 -4.57 -19.39
N THR A 222 2.13 -5.79 -19.89
CA THR A 222 1.15 -6.85 -19.66
C THR A 222 1.46 -7.53 -18.33
N ILE A 223 0.41 -7.93 -17.62
CA ILE A 223 0.54 -8.69 -16.37
C ILE A 223 0.41 -10.16 -16.72
N THR A 224 1.32 -10.97 -16.19
CA THR A 224 1.25 -12.43 -16.32
C THR A 224 0.70 -12.99 -15.02
N LEU A 225 -0.35 -13.82 -15.11
CA LEU A 225 -1.06 -14.39 -13.98
C LEU A 225 -0.99 -15.92 -14.03
N ALA A 226 -0.72 -16.55 -12.90
CA ALA A 226 -0.85 -17.99 -12.75
C ALA A 226 -2.25 -18.31 -12.21
N VAL A 227 -3.14 -18.81 -13.07
CA VAL A 227 -4.52 -19.11 -12.71
C VAL A 227 -4.67 -20.61 -12.46
N ARG A 228 -5.17 -21.00 -11.28
CA ARG A 228 -5.39 -22.40 -10.94
C ARG A 228 -6.42 -23.06 -11.87
N ILE A 229 -6.09 -24.25 -12.36
CA ILE A 229 -6.95 -25.09 -13.22
C ILE A 229 -7.12 -26.50 -12.62
N PRO A 230 -8.22 -27.21 -12.93
CA PRO A 230 -8.39 -28.61 -12.54
C PRO A 230 -7.23 -29.48 -13.02
N GLN A 231 -6.82 -30.47 -12.21
CA GLN A 231 -5.74 -31.39 -12.59
C GLN A 231 -6.07 -32.16 -13.89
N SER A 232 -7.36 -32.47 -14.08
CA SER A 232 -7.91 -33.15 -15.26
C SER A 232 -7.93 -32.32 -16.55
N THR A 233 -7.60 -31.02 -16.50
CA THR A 233 -7.61 -30.17 -17.70
C THR A 233 -6.56 -30.65 -18.70
N PRO A 234 -6.91 -30.95 -19.96
CA PRO A 234 -5.95 -31.41 -20.97
C PRO A 234 -4.95 -30.31 -21.34
N PRO A 235 -3.77 -30.67 -21.88
CA PRO A 235 -2.86 -29.69 -22.47
C PRO A 235 -3.55 -28.85 -23.54
N SER A 236 -3.20 -27.56 -23.61
CA SER A 236 -3.79 -26.59 -24.53
C SER A 236 -2.69 -25.76 -25.15
N ASP A 237 -2.73 -25.55 -26.47
CA ASP A 237 -1.77 -24.69 -27.17
C ASP A 237 -1.99 -23.19 -26.91
N LYS A 238 -3.12 -22.83 -26.27
CA LYS A 238 -3.50 -21.44 -26.02
C LYS A 238 -2.76 -20.80 -24.85
N TYR A 239 -2.21 -21.60 -23.93
CA TYR A 239 -1.53 -21.11 -22.74
C TYR A 239 -0.51 -22.12 -22.20
N PRO A 240 0.63 -21.67 -21.65
CA PRO A 240 1.55 -22.55 -20.93
C PRO A 240 0.92 -23.03 -19.62
N VAL A 241 1.27 -24.25 -19.22
CA VAL A 241 0.84 -24.86 -17.96
C VAL A 241 2.04 -25.16 -17.08
N ILE A 242 1.93 -24.82 -15.79
CA ILE A 242 2.95 -25.10 -14.78
C ILE A 242 2.30 -25.94 -13.67
N VAL A 243 3.00 -26.97 -13.21
CA VAL A 243 2.61 -27.78 -12.06
C VAL A 243 3.55 -27.49 -10.90
N TYR A 244 2.99 -27.23 -9.72
CA TYR A 244 3.72 -27.00 -8.49
C TYR A 244 3.49 -28.16 -7.51
N PRO A 245 4.50 -28.63 -6.76
CA PRO A 245 5.88 -28.12 -6.71
C PRO A 245 6.65 -28.33 -8.02
N LEU A 246 7.53 -27.38 -8.36
CA LEU A 246 8.36 -27.47 -9.55
C LEU A 246 9.28 -28.69 -9.42
N ARG A 247 9.27 -29.56 -10.44
CA ARG A 247 10.19 -30.71 -10.49
C ARG A 247 11.59 -30.19 -10.80
N GLY A 248 12.57 -30.55 -9.96
CA GLY A 248 13.97 -30.13 -10.15
C GLY A 248 14.55 -30.59 -11.49
N PRO A 249 15.62 -29.94 -11.98
CA PRO A 249 16.25 -30.34 -13.24
C PRO A 249 16.74 -31.80 -13.18
N PRO A 250 16.70 -32.54 -14.29
CA PRO A 250 17.25 -33.89 -14.33
C PRO A 250 18.74 -33.84 -13.98
N ARG A 251 19.15 -34.70 -13.04
CA ARG A 251 20.54 -34.86 -12.61
C ARG A 251 21.40 -35.13 -13.87
N ARG A 252 22.41 -34.29 -14.11
CA ARG A 252 23.40 -34.56 -15.17
C ARG A 252 24.10 -35.88 -14.84
N PRO A 253 24.19 -36.86 -15.76
CA PRO A 253 24.94 -38.07 -15.50
C PRO A 253 26.42 -37.71 -15.37
N GLY A 254 27.00 -37.85 -14.17
CA GLY A 254 28.43 -37.62 -13.94
C GLY A 254 28.86 -36.93 -12.64
N SER A 255 27.97 -36.71 -11.65
CA SER A 255 28.39 -36.23 -10.32
C SER A 255 28.30 -37.34 -9.27
N GLU A 256 29.36 -38.16 -9.22
CA GLU A 256 29.67 -38.99 -8.04
C GLU A 256 30.27 -38.09 -6.96
N GLY A 257 29.51 -37.84 -5.89
CA GLY A 257 29.99 -37.07 -4.76
C GLY A 257 28.88 -36.78 -3.75
N GLN A 258 28.90 -37.56 -2.66
CA GLN A 258 28.13 -37.41 -1.41
C GLN A 258 26.60 -37.41 -1.51
N GLN A 259 25.99 -38.44 -0.90
CA GLN A 259 24.55 -38.60 -0.72
C GLN A 259 23.98 -37.55 0.26
N PRO A 260 22.98 -36.74 -0.14
CA PRO A 260 21.87 -36.40 0.74
C PRO A 260 20.73 -37.41 0.52
N HIS A 261 20.01 -37.72 1.58
CA HIS A 261 18.88 -38.66 1.62
C HIS A 261 17.96 -38.58 0.39
N ASN A 262 17.74 -39.75 -0.23
CA ASN A 262 16.84 -40.01 -1.36
C ASN A 262 15.49 -39.29 -1.26
N SER A 263 15.20 -38.40 -2.21
CA SER A 263 13.86 -37.91 -2.56
C SER A 263 13.35 -38.49 -3.88
N HIS A 264 13.70 -39.75 -4.17
CA HIS A 264 13.16 -40.54 -5.28
C HIS A 264 12.42 -41.79 -4.76
N GLY A 265 11.53 -41.60 -3.78
CA GLY A 265 10.43 -42.54 -3.53
C GLY A 265 9.24 -42.23 -4.45
N PRO A 266 8.28 -43.15 -4.64
CA PRO A 266 6.99 -42.81 -5.24
C PRO A 266 6.42 -41.61 -4.49
N ILE A 267 5.96 -40.58 -5.23
CA ILE A 267 5.36 -39.37 -4.67
C ILE A 267 4.35 -39.81 -3.62
N SER A 268 4.55 -39.41 -2.36
CA SER A 268 3.66 -39.86 -1.29
C SER A 268 2.23 -39.46 -1.65
N ALA A 269 1.22 -40.26 -1.28
CA ALA A 269 -0.18 -39.90 -1.56
C ALA A 269 -0.53 -38.49 -1.06
N ARG A 270 0.14 -38.03 0.00
CA ARG A 270 0.09 -36.66 0.53
C ARG A 270 0.63 -35.62 -0.46
N ASP A 271 1.75 -35.90 -1.10
CA ASP A 271 2.38 -34.98 -2.07
C ASP A 271 1.61 -34.94 -3.40
N GLN A 272 0.98 -36.06 -3.81
CA GLN A 272 0.08 -36.09 -4.96
C GLN A 272 -1.18 -35.24 -4.72
N LEU A 273 -1.72 -35.24 -3.49
CA LEU A 273 -2.82 -34.37 -3.07
C LEU A 273 -2.42 -32.88 -2.99
N ALA A 274 -1.12 -32.58 -2.90
CA ALA A 274 -0.59 -31.22 -2.84
C ALA A 274 -0.25 -30.62 -4.22
N GLU A 275 -0.27 -31.42 -5.30
CA GLU A 275 0.04 -30.93 -6.64
C GLU A 275 -1.01 -29.92 -7.14
N ARG A 276 -0.56 -28.72 -7.52
CA ARG A 276 -1.41 -27.66 -8.08
C ARG A 276 -1.02 -27.37 -9.51
N LYS A 277 -2.01 -27.36 -10.40
CA LYS A 277 -1.85 -27.06 -11.83
C LYS A 277 -2.31 -25.64 -12.12
N PHE A 278 -1.47 -24.87 -12.82
CA PHE A 278 -1.71 -23.47 -13.13
C PHE A 278 -1.58 -23.21 -14.62
N ALA A 279 -2.51 -22.43 -15.18
CA ALA A 279 -2.43 -21.86 -16.51
C ALA A 279 -1.81 -20.47 -16.45
N ILE A 280 -0.84 -20.19 -17.31
CA ILE A 280 -0.13 -18.90 -17.36
C ILE A 280 -0.82 -17.99 -18.36
N LEU A 281 -1.57 -17.01 -17.87
CA LEU A 281 -2.37 -16.09 -18.69
C LEU A 281 -1.73 -14.73 -18.75
N ARG A 282 -1.85 -14.06 -19.89
CA ARG A 282 -1.40 -12.67 -20.07
C ARG A 282 -2.59 -11.75 -20.22
N THR A 283 -2.55 -10.62 -19.51
CA THR A 283 -3.53 -9.55 -19.69
C THR A 283 -3.21 -8.74 -20.95
N LYS A 284 -4.19 -8.00 -21.46
CA LYS A 284 -3.92 -6.91 -22.41
C LYS A 284 -3.30 -5.72 -21.67
N VAL A 285 -2.64 -4.86 -22.42
CA VAL A 285 -2.11 -3.59 -21.91
C VAL A 285 -3.25 -2.79 -21.26
N ARG A 286 -3.00 -2.23 -20.07
CA ARG A 286 -3.97 -1.46 -19.25
C ARG A 286 -5.11 -2.26 -18.58
N GLU A 287 -5.20 -3.58 -18.75
CA GLU A 287 -6.16 -4.38 -17.97
C GLU A 287 -5.65 -4.57 -16.53
N ASN A 288 -6.48 -4.26 -15.53
CA ASN A 288 -6.17 -4.43 -14.10
C ASN A 288 -6.86 -5.68 -13.52
N PRO A 289 -6.11 -6.74 -13.14
CA PRO A 289 -6.66 -7.95 -12.51
C PRO A 289 -7.25 -7.74 -11.13
N TRP A 290 -6.82 -6.70 -10.42
CA TRP A 290 -7.21 -6.44 -9.03
C TRP A 290 -8.34 -5.41 -8.91
N ASP A 291 -8.89 -4.93 -10.03
CA ASP A 291 -10.04 -4.02 -10.01
C ASP A 291 -11.32 -4.79 -9.66
N LEU A 292 -11.79 -4.63 -8.43
CA LEU A 292 -13.01 -5.23 -7.86
C LEU A 292 -14.27 -4.41 -8.17
N GLY A 293 -14.12 -3.20 -8.74
CA GLY A 293 -15.14 -2.16 -8.77
C GLY A 293 -14.94 -1.11 -7.68
N ALA A 294 -15.35 0.13 -7.95
CA ALA A 294 -15.00 1.31 -7.16
C ALA A 294 -15.23 1.17 -5.64
N MET A 295 -16.39 0.65 -5.23
CA MET A 295 -16.75 0.49 -3.81
C MET A 295 -15.96 -0.64 -3.14
N GLU A 296 -15.79 -1.78 -3.80
CA GLU A 296 -15.03 -2.91 -3.23
C GLU A 296 -13.53 -2.61 -3.21
N ASN A 297 -13.03 -1.85 -4.19
CA ASN A 297 -11.68 -1.31 -4.17
C ASN A 297 -11.50 -0.33 -2.99
N TRP A 298 -12.47 0.56 -2.76
CA TRP A 298 -12.48 1.45 -1.60
C TRP A 298 -12.39 0.66 -0.29
N LYS A 299 -13.29 -0.31 -0.09
CA LYS A 299 -13.30 -1.14 1.13
C LYS A 299 -12.01 -1.93 1.31
N SER A 300 -11.40 -2.40 0.21
CA SER A 300 -10.12 -3.13 0.28
C SER A 300 -8.97 -2.32 0.89
N VAL A 301 -9.06 -0.98 0.85
CA VAL A 301 -8.06 -0.08 1.43
C VAL A 301 -8.57 0.58 2.71
N MET A 302 -9.78 1.13 2.69
CA MET A 302 -10.30 1.98 3.76
C MET A 302 -11.07 1.22 4.84
N GLY A 303 -11.47 -0.04 4.61
CA GLY A 303 -12.31 -0.81 5.52
C GLY A 303 -13.80 -0.74 5.16
N ASP A 304 -14.63 -1.39 5.98
CA ASP A 304 -16.07 -1.52 5.72
C ASP A 304 -16.90 -0.44 6.43
N ASN A 305 -16.33 0.18 7.48
CA ASN A 305 -17.05 1.09 8.37
C ASN A 305 -16.74 2.56 8.06
N PHE A 306 -17.75 3.42 8.10
CA PHE A 306 -17.58 4.87 7.92
C PHE A 306 -16.60 5.50 8.93
N ILE A 307 -16.60 5.02 10.18
CA ILE A 307 -15.66 5.50 11.21
C ILE A 307 -14.22 5.16 10.83
N GLU A 308 -13.96 4.00 10.22
CA GLU A 308 -12.64 3.61 9.74
C GLU A 308 -12.22 4.43 8.52
N TRP A 309 -13.17 4.87 7.70
CA TRP A 309 -12.89 5.75 6.56
C TRP A 309 -12.41 7.12 7.03
N MET A 310 -12.97 7.61 8.13
CA MET A 310 -12.65 8.94 8.65
C MET A 310 -11.47 8.91 9.63
N LEU A 311 -11.35 7.91 10.50
CA LEU A 311 -10.37 7.89 11.57
C LEU A 311 -9.19 6.94 11.27
N PRO A 312 -7.94 7.34 11.58
CA PRO A 312 -6.74 6.57 11.28
C PRO A 312 -6.49 5.45 12.32
N ILE A 313 -7.40 4.48 12.38
CA ILE A 313 -7.40 3.43 13.42
C ILE A 313 -6.80 2.13 12.87
N ARG A 314 -7.53 1.48 11.96
CA ARG A 314 -7.24 0.12 11.48
C ARG A 314 -6.37 0.13 10.23
N HIS A 315 -5.47 -0.84 10.11
CA HIS A 315 -4.74 -1.06 8.86
C HIS A 315 -5.68 -1.51 7.73
N SER A 316 -5.27 -1.26 6.49
CA SER A 316 -6.02 -1.64 5.30
C SER A 316 -6.36 -3.14 5.30
N PRO A 317 -7.60 -3.55 4.96
CA PRO A 317 -7.94 -4.97 4.84
C PRO A 317 -7.08 -5.74 3.83
N CYS A 318 -6.55 -5.06 2.81
CA CYS A 318 -5.64 -5.68 1.84
C CYS A 318 -4.28 -6.12 2.40
N CYS A 319 -3.97 -5.81 3.67
CA CYS A 319 -2.79 -6.35 4.36
C CYS A 319 -2.97 -7.80 4.83
N ASN A 320 -4.18 -8.38 4.74
CA ASN A 320 -4.40 -9.79 5.05
C ASN A 320 -4.07 -10.65 3.82
N HIS A 321 -3.07 -11.52 3.96
CA HIS A 321 -2.63 -12.47 2.92
C HIS A 321 -2.82 -13.94 3.34
N GLU A 322 -3.79 -14.24 4.19
CA GLU A 322 -4.12 -15.62 4.61
C GLU A 322 -4.85 -16.43 3.52
N SER A 323 -5.25 -15.79 2.43
CA SER A 323 -5.92 -16.46 1.31
C SER A 323 -4.98 -17.43 0.59
N MET A 324 -5.44 -18.67 0.40
CA MET A 324 -4.73 -19.71 -0.36
C MET A 324 -4.93 -19.60 -1.89
N GLU A 325 -5.70 -18.62 -2.35
CA GLU A 325 -5.95 -18.36 -3.78
C GLU A 325 -4.97 -17.32 -4.35
N SER A 326 -4.81 -16.18 -3.67
CA SER A 326 -3.95 -15.08 -4.08
C SER A 326 -3.68 -14.10 -2.94
N ASP A 327 -2.55 -13.40 -3.00
CA ASP A 327 -2.17 -12.37 -2.02
C ASP A 327 -3.16 -11.18 -2.00
N TYR A 328 -3.81 -10.91 -3.13
CA TYR A 328 -4.85 -9.89 -3.28
C TYR A 328 -6.02 -10.45 -4.06
N LYS A 329 -7.24 -10.10 -3.65
CA LYS A 329 -8.46 -10.52 -4.35
C LYS A 329 -8.43 -10.11 -5.82
N PHE A 330 -8.76 -11.06 -6.68
CA PHE A 330 -8.93 -10.79 -8.10
C PHE A 330 -10.32 -10.25 -8.40
N GLY A 331 -10.40 -9.36 -9.39
CA GLY A 331 -11.63 -8.80 -9.89
C GLY A 331 -12.25 -9.58 -11.06
N PRO A 332 -13.34 -9.05 -11.65
CA PRO A 332 -14.08 -9.70 -12.74
C PRO A 332 -13.26 -9.97 -14.01
N LEU A 333 -12.06 -9.37 -14.12
CA LEU A 333 -11.16 -9.62 -15.24
C LEU A 333 -10.72 -11.08 -15.31
N ILE A 334 -10.57 -11.79 -14.19
CA ILE A 334 -10.17 -13.20 -14.20
C ILE A 334 -11.19 -14.06 -14.95
N SER A 335 -12.48 -13.87 -14.72
CA SER A 335 -13.53 -14.60 -15.45
C SER A 335 -13.48 -14.29 -16.96
N LYS A 336 -13.19 -13.03 -17.32
CA LYS A 336 -13.00 -12.64 -18.73
C LYS A 336 -11.76 -13.30 -19.35
N LEU A 337 -10.66 -13.43 -18.60
CA LEU A 337 -9.45 -14.11 -19.05
C LEU A 337 -9.68 -15.62 -19.19
N ARG A 338 -10.34 -16.26 -18.22
CA ARG A 338 -10.74 -17.67 -18.32
C ARG A 338 -11.54 -17.92 -19.60
N LYS A 339 -12.55 -17.09 -19.88
CA LYS A 339 -13.33 -17.17 -21.12
C LYS A 339 -12.50 -16.93 -22.38
N ARG A 340 -11.59 -15.93 -22.38
CA ARG A 340 -10.70 -15.61 -23.50
C ARG A 340 -9.77 -16.77 -23.88
N TYR A 341 -9.27 -17.48 -22.87
CA TYR A 341 -8.35 -18.61 -23.05
C TYR A 341 -9.05 -19.99 -23.10
N GLY A 342 -10.38 -20.02 -22.94
CA GLY A 342 -11.18 -21.26 -22.95
C GLY A 342 -10.91 -22.17 -21.76
N ILE A 343 -10.66 -21.60 -20.57
CA ILE A 343 -10.35 -22.34 -19.35
C ILE A 343 -11.65 -22.63 -18.59
N PRO A 344 -11.92 -23.90 -18.23
CA PRO A 344 -13.10 -24.25 -17.44
C PRO A 344 -13.07 -23.58 -16.05
N GLU A 345 -14.23 -23.23 -15.52
CA GLU A 345 -14.34 -22.76 -14.15
C GLU A 345 -13.98 -23.90 -13.19
N LEU A 346 -13.30 -23.54 -12.09
CA LEU A 346 -13.14 -24.47 -10.99
C LEU A 346 -14.51 -24.61 -10.35
N GLU A 347 -15.04 -25.83 -10.23
CA GLU A 347 -16.23 -26.08 -9.41
C GLU A 347 -15.93 -25.57 -8.00
N THR A 348 -16.58 -24.47 -7.63
CA THR A 348 -16.53 -23.99 -6.25
C THR A 348 -17.35 -24.97 -5.43
N SER A 349 -16.71 -25.65 -4.48
CA SER A 349 -17.43 -26.41 -3.46
C SER A 349 -18.44 -25.46 -2.81
N SER A 350 -19.70 -25.68 -3.15
CA SER A 350 -20.85 -24.99 -2.62
C SER A 350 -21.01 -25.40 -1.16
N ARG A 351 -20.42 -24.62 -0.24
CA ARG A 351 -20.85 -24.49 1.15
C ARG A 351 -20.15 -23.29 1.78
N GLY A 352 -20.95 -22.27 2.10
CA GLY A 352 -20.53 -21.24 3.05
C GLY A 352 -20.23 -21.86 4.41
N GLY A 353 -19.23 -21.33 5.09
CA GLY A 353 -18.88 -21.72 6.45
C GLY A 353 -17.40 -21.60 6.72
N HIS A 354 -17.05 -20.88 7.79
CA HIS A 354 -15.74 -20.89 8.40
C HIS A 354 -15.16 -22.31 8.54
N GLY A 355 -13.83 -22.41 8.40
CA GLY A 355 -13.04 -23.22 9.33
C GLY A 355 -12.35 -24.47 8.76
N ILE A 356 -11.01 -24.43 8.88
CA ILE A 356 -10.13 -25.49 9.37
C ILE A 356 -10.02 -26.75 8.48
N GLU A 357 -8.88 -26.88 7.80
CA GLU A 357 -8.40 -28.16 7.26
C GLU A 357 -7.12 -28.59 8.00
N LEU A 358 -7.29 -28.97 9.26
CA LEU A 358 -6.37 -29.83 10.01
C LEU A 358 -7.12 -30.35 11.25
N GLN A 359 -7.71 -31.54 11.14
CA GLN A 359 -8.17 -32.30 12.30
C GLN A 359 -7.45 -33.64 12.28
N GLU A 360 -6.52 -33.81 13.22
CA GLU A 360 -5.87 -35.09 13.51
C GLU A 360 -6.93 -36.16 13.81
N ARG A 361 -6.91 -37.24 13.00
CA ARG A 361 -7.63 -38.46 13.32
C ARG A 361 -6.85 -39.23 14.39
N GLY A 362 -7.10 -38.88 15.65
CA GLY A 362 -6.68 -39.66 16.80
C GLY A 362 -7.46 -40.98 16.93
N GLY A 363 -6.73 -42.08 17.06
CA GLY A 363 -7.07 -43.25 17.89
C GLY A 363 -8.28 -44.11 17.49
N ARG A 364 -8.01 -45.24 16.83
CA ARG A 364 -8.91 -46.41 16.88
C ARG A 364 -8.92 -46.95 18.32
N ARG A 365 -10.08 -46.99 18.98
CA ARG A 365 -10.34 -47.97 20.05
C ARG A 365 -10.63 -49.31 19.38
N ALA A 366 -9.80 -50.31 19.67
CA ALA A 366 -10.17 -51.70 19.52
C ALA A 366 -11.15 -52.05 20.65
N SER A 367 -12.28 -52.61 20.29
CA SER A 367 -13.10 -53.47 21.14
C SER A 367 -12.61 -54.89 20.90
N ASP A 368 -12.00 -55.47 21.93
CA ASP A 368 -12.18 -56.86 22.38
C ASP A 368 -11.80 -56.92 23.86
#